data_AF-A0A924WJ21-F1
#
_entry.id   AF-A0A924WJ21-F1
#
_cell.length_a   1.000
_cell.length_b   1.000
_cell.length_c   1.000
_cell.angle_alpha   90.00
_cell.angle_beta   90.00
_cell.angle_gamma   90.00
#
_symmetry.space_group_name_H-M   'P 1'
#
loop_
_entity.id
_entity.type
_entity.pdbx_description
1 polymer ?
#
loop_
_entity_poly.entity_id
_entity_poly.type
_entity_poly.pdbx_seq_one_letter_code
_entity_poly.pdbx_strand_id
1 'polypeptide(L)'
;MAALLQKGPDRLQLWIEQLGRRLHGSALHPLLLPLAAVHVDKPAGSFTDLMEARAPPRDEDDVLALYAIARVGIHLAHAVTSPWYFSFTREVARRARWAALWQASRKPLGEGEAANVRSNFAELVATLFDAAEGFSVYEVLETHAIVEGLQASMARPSALAAYRFGVELYRGSPQNLRLLSRLIECFGIEIAMQLAPRLCAVTLKFPFPAIALNDLLKSLEGKRERVPDLLAMSAERFVGACRLDVLGAARSARQTPEADPSAELDPWTHALGSFFDRYEALDSDEARLQAMFHPMKATPETAPHPASSLFCPVWGLFSDGQVADLRPGPGNLSDFARWITSALDLSDGLAWLGEARR
;
A
#
# COMPACT_ATOMS: atom_id res chain seq x y z
N MET A 1 -21.06 -11.78 18.44
CA MET A 1 -20.34 -10.51 18.19
C MET A 1 -20.70 -9.40 19.17
N ALA A 2 -21.97 -9.10 19.47
CA ALA A 2 -22.34 -8.08 20.47
C ALA A 2 -21.82 -8.36 21.91
N ALA A 3 -21.72 -9.63 22.31
CA ALA A 3 -21.16 -10.02 23.62
C ALA A 3 -19.61 -9.92 23.70
N LEU A 4 -18.91 -9.77 22.56
CA LEU A 4 -17.46 -9.57 22.54
C LEU A 4 -17.07 -8.11 22.80
N LEU A 5 -17.93 -7.16 22.42
CA LEU A 5 -17.76 -5.73 22.67
C LEU A 5 -18.07 -5.31 24.12
N GLN A 6 -18.73 -6.18 24.90
CA GLN A 6 -19.04 -5.93 26.32
C GLN A 6 -17.84 -6.17 27.25
N LYS A 7 -16.73 -6.75 26.76
CA LYS A 7 -15.48 -6.97 27.51
C LYS A 7 -14.37 -5.99 27.11
N GLY A 8 -14.70 -4.70 27.16
CA GLY A 8 -13.79 -3.58 27.43
C GLY A 8 -12.63 -3.25 26.46
N PRO A 9 -11.93 -2.12 26.73
CA PRO A 9 -10.67 -1.71 26.08
C PRO A 9 -9.55 -2.75 26.18
N ASP A 10 -9.54 -3.57 27.23
CA ASP A 10 -8.46 -4.52 27.53
C ASP A 10 -8.30 -5.62 26.47
N ARG A 11 -9.41 -6.12 25.90
CA ARG A 11 -9.35 -7.11 24.81
C ARG A 11 -8.86 -6.53 23.50
N LEU A 12 -9.25 -5.29 23.21
CA LEU A 12 -8.79 -4.57 22.02
C LEU A 12 -7.28 -4.30 22.12
N GLN A 13 -6.81 -3.85 23.30
CA GLN A 13 -5.40 -3.65 23.60
C GLN A 13 -4.58 -4.95 23.45
N LEU A 14 -5.10 -6.08 23.95
CA LEU A 14 -4.47 -7.40 23.76
C LEU A 14 -4.35 -7.80 22.28
N TRP A 15 -5.38 -7.54 21.46
CA TRP A 15 -5.33 -7.83 20.02
C TRP A 15 -4.34 -6.93 19.28
N ILE A 16 -4.28 -5.66 19.66
CA ILE A 16 -3.31 -4.68 19.15
C ILE A 16 -1.88 -5.16 19.44
N GLU A 17 -1.57 -5.53 20.68
CA GLU A 17 -0.25 -6.02 21.09
C GLU A 17 0.12 -7.35 20.39
N GLN A 18 -0.86 -8.19 20.11
CA GLN A 18 -0.65 -9.43 19.34
C GLN A 18 -0.35 -9.13 17.88
N LEU A 19 -1.07 -8.18 17.27
CA LEU A 19 -0.85 -7.76 15.89
C LEU A 19 0.55 -7.12 15.76
N GLY A 20 0.91 -6.20 16.66
CA GLY A 20 2.22 -5.53 16.64
C GLY A 20 3.39 -6.51 16.73
N ARG A 21 3.29 -7.51 17.64
CA ARG A 21 4.31 -8.57 17.76
C ARG A 21 4.45 -9.46 16.53
N ARG A 22 3.36 -9.68 15.78
CA ARG A 22 3.35 -10.53 14.58
C ARG A 22 3.83 -9.80 13.32
N LEU A 23 3.62 -8.49 13.27
CA LEU A 23 4.12 -7.65 12.19
C LEU A 23 5.65 -7.50 12.25
N HIS A 24 6.22 -7.50 13.46
CA HIS A 24 7.66 -7.42 13.66
C HIS A 24 8.40 -8.61 13.02
N GLY A 25 9.23 -8.33 12.00
CA GLY A 25 10.14 -9.31 11.40
C GLY A 25 9.52 -10.33 10.43
N SER A 26 8.25 -10.16 10.00
CA SER A 26 7.64 -11.10 9.05
C SER A 26 7.87 -10.70 7.59
N ALA A 27 8.32 -11.65 6.75
CA ALA A 27 8.40 -11.48 5.28
C ALA A 27 7.02 -11.27 4.60
N LEU A 28 5.93 -11.30 5.38
CA LEU A 28 4.55 -11.12 4.94
C LEU A 28 4.15 -9.64 4.88
N HIS A 29 5.03 -8.73 5.30
CA HIS A 29 4.79 -7.29 5.37
C HIS A 29 4.09 -6.74 4.12
N PRO A 30 4.51 -7.05 2.86
CA PRO A 30 3.83 -6.58 1.65
C PRO A 30 2.36 -6.99 1.48
N LEU A 31 1.99 -8.16 2.02
CA LEU A 31 0.66 -8.76 1.87
C LEU A 31 -0.31 -8.29 2.97
N LEU A 32 0.23 -7.74 4.05
CA LEU A 32 -0.51 -7.15 5.17
C LEU A 32 -0.67 -5.62 5.04
N LEU A 33 -0.05 -4.98 4.04
CA LEU A 33 0.07 -3.53 3.92
C LEU A 33 -1.25 -2.74 3.98
N PRO A 34 -2.38 -3.19 3.40
CA PRO A 34 -3.61 -2.44 3.53
C PRO A 34 -4.26 -2.59 4.92
N LEU A 35 -3.83 -3.55 5.77
CA LEU A 35 -4.45 -3.90 7.06
C LEU A 35 -3.63 -3.56 8.30
N ALA A 36 -2.31 -3.58 8.16
CA ALA A 36 -1.40 -3.33 9.25
C ALA A 36 -1.17 -1.83 9.36
N ALA A 37 -1.89 -1.21 10.30
CA ALA A 37 -1.46 0.05 10.89
C ALA A 37 0.01 -0.09 11.34
N VAL A 38 0.81 0.97 11.15
CA VAL A 38 2.13 0.78 10.53
C VAL A 38 3.28 0.36 11.45
N HIS A 39 3.84 -0.83 11.19
CA HIS A 39 5.15 -1.24 11.69
C HIS A 39 6.27 -0.57 10.87
N VAL A 40 7.17 0.14 11.56
CA VAL A 40 8.40 0.72 10.98
C VAL A 40 9.58 0.08 11.67
N ASP A 41 10.33 -0.75 10.96
CA ASP A 41 11.64 -1.15 11.46
C ASP A 41 12.56 0.06 11.38
N LYS A 42 13.08 0.50 12.54
CA LYS A 42 14.15 1.49 12.60
C LYS A 42 15.39 0.88 11.93
N PRO A 43 15.98 1.52 10.91
CA PRO A 43 17.23 1.06 10.33
C PRO A 43 18.35 1.13 11.38
N ALA A 44 19.39 0.31 11.21
CA ALA A 44 20.47 0.15 12.19
C ALA A 44 21.42 1.36 12.33
N GLY A 45 21.07 2.54 11.80
CA GLY A 45 21.89 3.74 11.79
C GLY A 45 21.07 5.01 11.95
N SER A 46 21.67 6.03 12.55
CA SER A 46 21.07 7.35 12.76
C SER A 46 21.00 8.14 11.44
N PHE A 47 19.86 8.78 11.17
CA PHE A 47 19.60 9.59 9.98
C PHE A 47 19.86 11.09 10.22
N THR A 48 20.36 11.44 11.40
CA THR A 48 20.47 12.82 11.89
C THR A 48 21.19 13.75 10.91
N ASP A 49 22.30 13.33 10.31
CA ASP A 49 23.06 14.14 9.33
C ASP A 49 22.26 14.46 8.05
N LEU A 50 21.36 13.58 7.63
CA LEU A 50 20.50 13.78 6.45
C LEU A 50 19.30 14.69 6.76
N MET A 51 18.82 14.67 8.00
CA MET A 51 17.71 15.48 8.48
C MET A 51 18.13 16.92 8.82
N GLU A 52 19.31 17.10 9.43
CA GLU A 52 19.86 18.40 9.82
C GLU A 52 20.25 19.27 8.61
N ALA A 53 20.63 18.66 7.49
CA ALA A 53 21.14 19.39 6.34
C ALA A 53 20.09 20.33 5.68
N ARG A 54 18.76 20.08 5.81
CA ARG A 54 17.72 20.84 5.07
C ARG A 54 16.32 21.00 5.74
N ALA A 55 16.11 20.69 7.02
CA ALA A 55 14.77 20.79 7.66
C ALA A 55 14.79 21.42 9.08
N PRO A 56 13.66 21.97 9.58
CA PRO A 56 13.48 22.21 11.03
C PRO A 56 13.56 20.87 11.79
N PRO A 57 13.94 20.86 13.08
CA PRO A 57 14.16 19.63 13.82
C PRO A 57 12.83 18.88 13.99
N ARG A 58 12.61 17.87 13.16
CA ARG A 58 11.69 16.77 13.47
C ARG A 58 12.53 15.61 13.98
N ASP A 59 12.04 14.93 15.00
CA ASP A 59 12.65 13.70 15.48
C ASP A 59 12.67 12.66 14.35
N GLU A 60 13.70 11.82 14.31
CA GLU A 60 13.83 10.73 13.33
C GLU A 60 12.60 9.81 13.39
N ASP A 61 12.11 9.58 14.60
CA ASP A 61 10.94 8.77 14.88
C ASP A 61 9.67 9.36 14.25
N ASP A 62 9.52 10.69 14.26
CA ASP A 62 8.39 11.38 13.64
C ASP A 62 8.43 11.25 12.11
N VAL A 63 9.62 11.37 11.50
CA VAL A 63 9.80 11.24 10.04
C VAL A 63 9.49 9.83 9.59
N LEU A 64 9.98 8.83 10.31
CA LEU A 64 9.73 7.42 10.05
C LEU A 64 8.26 7.06 10.21
N ALA A 65 7.60 7.56 11.25
CA ALA A 65 6.15 7.38 11.46
C ALA A 65 5.33 7.97 10.29
N LEU A 66 5.63 9.22 9.89
CA LEU A 66 4.95 9.87 8.77
C LEU A 66 5.17 9.15 7.44
N TYR A 67 6.41 8.72 7.18
CA TYR A 67 6.75 7.92 6.00
C TYR A 67 5.86 6.69 5.90
N ALA A 68 5.72 6.00 7.02
CA ALA A 68 5.05 4.72 7.04
C ALA A 68 3.53 4.85 6.92
N ILE A 69 2.93 5.86 7.58
CA ILE A 69 1.52 6.23 7.38
C ILE A 69 1.25 6.54 5.91
N ALA A 70 2.13 7.32 5.27
CA ALA A 70 2.01 7.66 3.86
C ALA A 70 2.10 6.43 2.96
N ARG A 71 3.12 5.58 3.17
CA ARG A 71 3.31 4.32 2.45
C ARG A 71 2.03 3.46 2.47
N VAL A 72 1.46 3.22 3.66
CA VAL A 72 0.21 2.46 3.81
C VAL A 72 -0.97 3.14 3.10
N GLY A 73 -1.09 4.46 3.19
CA GLY A 73 -2.14 5.20 2.48
C GLY A 73 -2.09 5.01 0.96
N ILE A 74 -0.90 4.86 0.38
CA ILE A 74 -0.73 4.59 -1.06
C ILE A 74 -1.20 3.18 -1.43
N HIS A 75 -0.93 2.17 -0.60
CA HIS A 75 -1.44 0.81 -0.83
C HIS A 75 -2.97 0.75 -0.69
N LEU A 76 -3.54 1.47 0.29
CA LEU A 76 -4.99 1.63 0.42
C LEU A 76 -5.61 2.29 -0.82
N ALA A 77 -4.96 3.34 -1.35
CA ALA A 77 -5.38 3.98 -2.59
C ALA A 77 -5.43 2.97 -3.76
N HIS A 78 -4.42 2.10 -3.89
CA HIS A 78 -4.44 1.05 -4.92
C HIS A 78 -5.48 -0.02 -4.66
N ALA A 79 -5.74 -0.38 -3.40
CA ALA A 79 -6.78 -1.36 -3.07
C ALA A 79 -8.18 -0.87 -3.46
N VAL A 80 -8.38 0.45 -3.50
CA VAL A 80 -9.63 1.08 -3.92
C VAL A 80 -9.66 1.36 -5.42
N THR A 81 -8.54 1.79 -6.00
CA THR A 81 -8.53 2.33 -7.37
C THR A 81 -7.95 1.37 -8.40
N SER A 82 -7.36 0.23 -8.03
CA SER A 82 -6.86 -0.79 -8.97
C SER A 82 -7.70 -2.06 -8.88
N PRO A 83 -8.34 -2.50 -9.98
CA PRO A 83 -9.13 -3.72 -9.98
C PRO A 83 -8.26 -4.97 -9.80
N TRP A 84 -7.05 -4.97 -10.37
CA TRP A 84 -6.08 -6.04 -10.21
C TRP A 84 -5.65 -6.17 -8.74
N TYR A 85 -5.23 -5.07 -8.12
CA TYR A 85 -4.73 -5.10 -6.75
C TYR A 85 -5.85 -5.38 -5.74
N PHE A 86 -7.05 -4.84 -5.96
CA PHE A 86 -8.24 -5.21 -5.18
C PHE A 86 -8.51 -6.72 -5.24
N SER A 87 -8.55 -7.30 -6.45
CA SER A 87 -8.81 -8.73 -6.64
C SER A 87 -7.73 -9.59 -6.01
N PHE A 88 -6.47 -9.23 -6.20
CA PHE A 88 -5.32 -9.92 -5.61
C PHE A 88 -5.38 -9.90 -4.07
N THR A 89 -5.52 -8.72 -3.46
CA THR A 89 -5.57 -8.58 -2.00
C THR A 89 -6.78 -9.29 -1.40
N ARG A 90 -7.95 -9.22 -2.06
CA ARG A 90 -9.15 -9.97 -1.64
C ARG A 90 -8.92 -11.48 -1.65
N GLU A 91 -8.31 -12.01 -2.70
CA GLU A 91 -8.07 -13.45 -2.83
C GLU A 91 -7.02 -13.96 -1.82
N VAL A 92 -5.96 -13.16 -1.57
CA VAL A 92 -4.99 -13.44 -0.51
C VAL A 92 -5.69 -13.45 0.86
N ALA A 93 -6.52 -12.44 1.14
CA ALA A 93 -7.28 -12.35 2.38
C ALA A 93 -8.21 -13.54 2.59
N ARG A 94 -8.93 -13.95 1.55
CA ARG A 94 -9.86 -15.08 1.57
C ARG A 94 -9.14 -16.39 1.90
N ARG A 95 -8.01 -16.68 1.24
CA ARG A 95 -7.24 -17.92 1.45
C ARG A 95 -6.61 -18.00 2.83
N ALA A 96 -6.04 -16.90 3.30
CA ALA A 96 -5.46 -16.84 4.63
C ALA A 96 -6.53 -16.98 5.72
N ARG A 97 -7.68 -16.30 5.58
CA ARG A 97 -8.78 -16.45 6.54
C ARG A 97 -9.31 -17.88 6.61
N TRP A 98 -9.48 -18.54 5.46
CA TRP A 98 -9.85 -19.95 5.43
C TRP A 98 -8.85 -20.83 6.20
N ALA A 99 -7.54 -20.59 5.98
CA ALA A 99 -6.48 -21.30 6.68
C ALA A 99 -6.51 -21.10 8.20
N ALA A 100 -6.68 -19.85 8.66
CA ALA A 100 -6.78 -19.52 10.08
C ALA A 100 -7.99 -20.22 10.74
N LEU A 101 -9.16 -20.18 10.11
CA LEU A 101 -10.36 -20.86 10.59
C LEU A 101 -10.19 -22.38 10.63
N TRP A 102 -9.55 -22.95 9.62
CA TRP A 102 -9.24 -24.37 9.59
C TRP A 102 -8.30 -24.76 10.75
N GLN A 103 -7.20 -24.02 10.94
CA GLN A 103 -6.22 -24.27 12.00
C GLN A 103 -6.88 -24.20 13.39
N ALA A 104 -7.78 -23.24 13.59
CA ALA A 104 -8.57 -23.12 14.80
C ALA A 104 -9.52 -24.31 15.01
N SER A 105 -10.08 -24.87 13.93
CA SER A 105 -11.02 -26.00 13.98
C SER A 105 -10.37 -27.35 14.31
N ARG A 106 -9.04 -27.47 14.17
CA ARG A 106 -8.25 -28.70 14.39
C ARG A 106 -8.75 -29.93 13.62
N LYS A 107 -9.48 -29.74 12.52
CA LYS A 107 -9.92 -30.86 11.67
C LYS A 107 -8.72 -31.37 10.86
N PRO A 108 -8.48 -32.69 10.75
CA PRO A 108 -7.43 -33.20 9.89
C PRO A 108 -7.75 -32.89 8.42
N LEU A 109 -6.73 -32.50 7.64
CA LEU A 109 -6.82 -32.41 6.18
C LEU A 109 -6.59 -33.79 5.57
N GLY A 110 -7.16 -34.02 4.40
CA GLY A 110 -6.88 -35.23 3.63
C GLY A 110 -5.41 -35.30 3.21
N GLU A 111 -4.97 -36.49 2.82
CA GLU A 111 -3.63 -36.70 2.27
C GLU A 111 -3.41 -35.79 1.05
N GLY A 112 -2.32 -35.01 1.05
CA GLY A 112 -1.96 -34.09 -0.04
C GLY A 112 -2.77 -32.78 -0.12
N GLU A 113 -3.91 -32.66 0.56
CA GLU A 113 -4.77 -31.47 0.49
C GLU A 113 -4.08 -30.20 1.02
N ALA A 114 -3.41 -30.32 2.17
CA ALA A 114 -2.65 -29.21 2.76
C ALA A 114 -1.53 -28.71 1.83
N ALA A 115 -0.82 -29.64 1.18
CA ALA A 115 0.25 -29.33 0.25
C ALA A 115 -0.28 -28.60 -1.00
N ASN A 116 -1.42 -29.06 -1.54
CA ASN A 116 -2.07 -28.42 -2.68
C ASN A 116 -2.55 -27.00 -2.35
N VAL A 117 -3.18 -26.79 -1.20
CA VAL A 117 -3.60 -25.44 -0.77
C VAL A 117 -2.39 -24.52 -0.62
N ARG A 118 -1.30 -25.01 0.00
CA ARG A 118 -0.05 -24.26 0.15
C ARG A 118 0.60 -23.92 -1.20
N SER A 119 0.65 -24.86 -2.15
CA SER A 119 1.15 -24.61 -3.51
C SER A 119 0.33 -23.55 -4.23
N ASN A 120 -0.99 -23.72 -4.27
CA ASN A 120 -1.89 -22.76 -4.90
C ASN A 120 -1.74 -21.35 -4.31
N PHE A 121 -1.54 -21.25 -3.00
CA PHE A 121 -1.31 -19.97 -2.34
C PHE A 121 0.07 -19.38 -2.64
N ALA A 122 1.12 -20.20 -2.63
CA ALA A 122 2.45 -19.77 -3.00
C ALA A 122 2.47 -19.24 -4.44
N GLU A 123 1.78 -19.90 -5.37
CA GLU A 123 1.59 -19.45 -6.75
C GLU A 123 0.88 -18.09 -6.81
N LEU A 124 -0.22 -17.91 -6.06
CA LEU A 124 -0.92 -16.62 -5.98
C LEU A 124 0.04 -15.51 -5.52
N VAL A 125 0.75 -15.70 -4.41
CA VAL A 125 1.70 -14.71 -3.88
C VAL A 125 2.85 -14.49 -4.86
N ALA A 126 3.33 -15.54 -5.52
CA ALA A 126 4.42 -15.44 -6.50
C ALA A 126 4.08 -14.49 -7.65
N THR A 127 2.81 -14.35 -8.06
CA THR A 127 2.43 -13.40 -9.12
C THR A 127 2.77 -11.93 -8.80
N LEU A 128 2.88 -11.57 -7.52
CA LEU A 128 3.27 -10.22 -7.10
C LEU A 128 4.77 -9.98 -7.36
N PHE A 129 5.58 -11.02 -7.20
CA PHE A 129 7.04 -10.97 -7.32
C PHE A 129 7.56 -11.48 -8.66
N ASP A 130 6.69 -12.06 -9.49
CA ASP A 130 7.05 -12.53 -10.81
C ASP A 130 7.47 -11.35 -11.69
N ALA A 131 8.72 -11.37 -12.15
CA ALA A 131 9.34 -10.34 -12.96
C ALA A 131 9.28 -10.75 -14.43
N ALA A 132 8.06 -10.92 -14.95
CA ALA A 132 7.81 -11.42 -16.30
C ALA A 132 8.50 -10.59 -17.41
N GLU A 133 8.72 -9.28 -17.17
CA GLU A 133 9.38 -8.38 -18.13
C GLU A 133 10.28 -7.32 -17.47
N GLY A 134 11.19 -7.76 -16.60
CA GLY A 134 12.23 -6.90 -16.03
C GLY A 134 11.89 -6.39 -14.63
N PHE A 135 10.67 -5.88 -14.41
CA PHE A 135 10.16 -5.48 -13.09
C PHE A 135 8.97 -6.35 -12.66
N SER A 136 8.86 -6.61 -11.37
CA SER A 136 7.71 -7.27 -10.75
C SER A 136 6.62 -6.26 -10.40
N VAL A 137 5.38 -6.74 -10.24
CA VAL A 137 4.27 -5.87 -9.81
C VAL A 137 4.51 -5.29 -8.41
N TYR A 138 5.19 -6.03 -7.55
CA TYR A 138 5.68 -5.55 -6.25
C TYR A 138 6.51 -4.28 -6.39
N GLU A 139 7.48 -4.27 -7.31
CA GLU A 139 8.35 -3.11 -7.51
C GLU A 139 7.60 -1.90 -8.05
N VAL A 140 6.58 -2.11 -8.90
CA VAL A 140 5.71 -1.02 -9.37
C VAL A 140 4.95 -0.40 -8.21
N LEU A 141 4.33 -1.24 -7.39
CA LEU A 141 3.55 -0.84 -6.22
C LEU A 141 4.43 -0.11 -5.18
N GLU A 142 5.56 -0.71 -4.82
CA GLU A 142 6.48 -0.14 -3.83
C GLU A 142 7.17 1.12 -4.32
N THR A 143 7.51 1.24 -5.60
CA THR A 143 8.13 2.47 -6.10
C THR A 143 7.21 3.67 -5.93
N HIS A 144 5.91 3.51 -6.20
CA HIS A 144 4.93 4.56 -5.91
C HIS A 144 4.89 4.87 -4.41
N ALA A 145 4.77 3.83 -3.59
CA ALA A 145 4.64 3.96 -2.14
C ALA A 145 5.87 4.63 -1.50
N ILE A 146 7.06 4.28 -1.96
CA ILE A 146 8.35 4.81 -1.51
C ILE A 146 8.49 6.28 -1.90
N VAL A 147 8.28 6.63 -3.17
CA VAL A 147 8.48 8.01 -3.65
C VAL A 147 7.54 8.98 -2.94
N GLU A 148 6.24 8.68 -2.92
CA GLU A 148 5.24 9.53 -2.26
C GLU A 148 5.42 9.52 -0.74
N GLY A 149 5.77 8.38 -0.14
CA GLY A 149 6.03 8.28 1.30
C GLY A 149 7.22 9.14 1.75
N LEU A 150 8.33 9.11 0.99
CA LEU A 150 9.52 9.92 1.26
C LEU A 150 9.22 11.43 1.09
N GLN A 151 8.39 11.79 0.11
CA GLN A 151 8.00 13.18 -0.10
C GLN A 151 7.06 13.68 1.01
N ALA A 152 6.13 12.84 1.48
CA ALA A 152 5.17 13.18 2.52
C ALA A 152 5.79 13.30 3.92
N SER A 153 6.87 12.55 4.21
CA SER A 153 7.54 12.59 5.51
C SER A 153 8.43 13.83 5.71
N MET A 154 8.79 14.52 4.61
CA MET A 154 9.67 15.68 4.63
C MET A 154 8.89 16.99 4.61
N ALA A 155 9.27 17.96 5.45
CA ALA A 155 8.64 19.28 5.48
C ALA A 155 8.94 20.12 4.22
N ARG A 156 10.13 19.93 3.61
CA ARG A 156 10.57 20.59 2.37
C ARG A 156 11.30 19.58 1.49
N PRO A 157 10.57 18.67 0.82
CA PRO A 157 11.20 17.60 0.05
C PRO A 157 11.98 18.19 -1.13
N SER A 158 13.22 17.71 -1.34
CA SER A 158 13.92 17.81 -2.62
C SER A 158 14.14 16.41 -3.17
N ALA A 159 14.15 16.24 -4.49
CA ALA A 159 14.27 14.93 -5.12
C ALA A 159 15.54 14.18 -4.64
N LEU A 160 16.66 14.90 -4.53
CA LEU A 160 17.92 14.36 -4.04
C LEU A 160 17.87 13.94 -2.56
N ALA A 161 17.26 14.75 -1.69
CA ALA A 161 17.16 14.41 -0.27
C ALA A 161 16.27 13.20 -0.04
N ALA A 162 15.09 13.17 -0.67
CA ALA A 162 14.16 12.04 -0.60
C ALA A 162 14.83 10.75 -1.09
N TYR A 163 15.51 10.78 -2.25
CA TYR A 163 16.21 9.60 -2.76
C TYR A 163 17.32 9.11 -1.82
N ARG A 164 18.16 10.00 -1.28
CA ARG A 164 19.22 9.61 -0.32
C ARG A 164 18.64 8.97 0.93
N PHE A 165 17.53 9.52 1.44
CA PHE A 165 16.83 8.92 2.57
C PHE A 165 16.32 7.52 2.22
N GLY A 166 15.71 7.34 1.05
CA GLY A 166 15.29 6.04 0.56
C GLY A 166 16.45 5.03 0.44
N VAL A 167 17.60 5.44 -0.12
CA VAL A 167 18.80 4.59 -0.24
C VAL A 167 19.27 4.08 1.13
N GLU A 168 19.25 4.95 2.13
CA GLU A 168 19.65 4.56 3.48
C GLU A 168 18.63 3.62 4.13
N LEU A 169 17.33 3.95 4.03
CA LEU A 169 16.23 3.13 4.54
C LEU A 169 16.24 1.71 3.94
N TYR A 170 16.58 1.58 2.66
CA TYR A 170 16.54 0.32 1.91
C TYR A 170 17.91 -0.27 1.59
N ARG A 171 18.96 0.11 2.32
CA ARG A 171 20.32 -0.41 2.11
C ARG A 171 20.39 -1.94 2.14
N GLY A 172 19.59 -2.59 2.99
CA GLY A 172 19.49 -4.05 3.10
C GLY A 172 18.53 -4.72 2.11
N SER A 173 17.89 -3.96 1.21
CA SER A 173 16.89 -4.46 0.25
C SER A 173 16.88 -3.61 -1.03
N PRO A 174 17.98 -3.61 -1.80
CA PRO A 174 18.13 -2.75 -2.99
C PRO A 174 17.08 -3.01 -4.07
N GLN A 175 16.45 -4.19 -4.09
CA GLN A 175 15.34 -4.51 -4.98
C GLN A 175 14.17 -3.52 -4.84
N ASN A 176 13.94 -2.95 -3.65
CA ASN A 176 12.86 -1.98 -3.42
C ASN A 176 13.08 -0.64 -4.15
N LEU A 177 14.34 -0.31 -4.50
CA LEU A 177 14.68 0.92 -5.21
C LEU A 177 15.01 0.67 -6.68
N ARG A 178 14.99 -0.57 -7.17
CA ARG A 178 15.51 -0.92 -8.50
C ARG A 178 14.82 -0.17 -9.63
N LEU A 179 13.48 -0.10 -9.62
CA LEU A 179 12.71 0.66 -10.61
C LEU A 179 12.97 2.17 -10.51
N LEU A 180 13.01 2.73 -9.30
CA LEU A 180 13.33 4.15 -9.11
C LEU A 180 14.74 4.49 -9.62
N SER A 181 15.73 3.67 -9.31
CA SER A 181 17.10 3.82 -9.81
C SER A 181 17.14 3.80 -11.33
N ARG A 182 16.41 2.87 -11.97
CA ARG A 182 16.30 2.84 -13.45
C ARG A 182 15.72 4.14 -14.01
N LEU A 183 14.66 4.67 -13.40
CA LEU A 183 14.07 5.95 -13.81
C LEU A 183 15.06 7.11 -13.65
N ILE A 184 15.83 7.13 -12.56
CA ILE A 184 16.84 8.16 -12.29
C ILE A 184 17.97 8.09 -13.34
N GLU A 185 18.45 6.90 -13.67
CA GLU A 185 19.45 6.71 -14.74
C GLU A 185 18.94 7.21 -16.10
N CYS A 186 17.68 6.94 -16.42
CA CYS A 186 17.09 7.31 -17.71
C CYS A 186 16.77 8.79 -17.83
N PHE A 187 16.24 9.41 -16.78
CA PHE A 187 15.60 10.72 -16.88
C PHE A 187 16.22 11.78 -15.96
N GLY A 188 17.06 11.38 -15.02
CA GLY A 188 17.58 12.25 -13.97
C GLY A 188 16.65 12.33 -12.76
N ILE A 189 17.22 12.67 -11.60
CA ILE A 189 16.57 12.53 -10.30
C ILE A 189 15.30 13.37 -10.13
N GLU A 190 15.32 14.63 -10.57
CA GLU A 190 14.18 15.54 -10.44
C GLU A 190 12.97 15.06 -11.25
N ILE A 191 13.22 14.59 -12.48
CA ILE A 191 12.17 14.07 -13.36
C ILE A 191 11.64 12.74 -12.84
N ALA A 192 12.54 11.81 -12.47
CA ALA A 192 12.18 10.49 -11.97
C ALA A 192 11.27 10.56 -10.74
N MET A 193 11.62 11.41 -9.76
CA MET A 193 10.85 11.55 -8.51
C MET A 193 9.46 12.16 -8.70
N GLN A 194 9.22 12.89 -9.79
CA GLN A 194 7.90 13.43 -10.12
C GLN A 194 7.10 12.51 -11.05
N LEU A 195 7.79 11.79 -11.94
CA LEU A 195 7.16 10.94 -12.95
C LEU A 195 6.77 9.56 -12.38
N ALA A 196 7.57 8.99 -11.48
CA ALA A 196 7.37 7.64 -10.95
C ALA A 196 5.96 7.40 -10.38
N PRO A 197 5.38 8.29 -9.54
CA PRO A 197 4.04 8.09 -9.00
C PRO A 197 2.96 7.96 -10.08
N ARG A 198 3.02 8.82 -11.11
CA ARG A 198 2.06 8.80 -12.22
C ARG A 198 2.18 7.53 -13.05
N LEU A 199 3.41 7.13 -13.42
CA LEU A 199 3.63 5.91 -14.21
C LEU A 199 3.14 4.67 -13.45
N CYS A 200 3.53 4.52 -12.19
CA CYS A 200 3.16 3.36 -11.39
C CYS A 200 1.65 3.31 -11.13
N ALA A 201 1.01 4.44 -10.82
CA ALA A 201 -0.42 4.50 -10.60
C ALA A 201 -1.23 4.13 -11.84
N VAL A 202 -0.79 4.56 -13.03
CA VAL A 202 -1.41 4.22 -14.31
C VAL A 202 -1.22 2.73 -14.61
N THR A 203 -0.01 2.20 -14.49
CA THR A 203 0.30 0.81 -14.91
C THR A 203 -0.39 -0.21 -14.02
N LEU A 204 -0.62 0.11 -12.75
CA LEU A 204 -1.40 -0.72 -11.82
C LEU A 204 -2.89 -0.84 -12.20
N LYS A 205 -3.38 -0.12 -13.21
CA LYS A 205 -4.78 -0.25 -13.68
C LYS A 205 -4.96 -1.34 -14.72
N PHE A 206 -3.87 -1.92 -15.21
CA PHE A 206 -3.91 -2.95 -16.23
C PHE A 206 -3.94 -4.36 -15.63
N PRO A 207 -4.46 -5.36 -16.37
CA PRO A 207 -4.39 -6.76 -15.96
C PRO A 207 -2.95 -7.28 -15.80
N PHE A 208 -2.00 -6.67 -16.51
CA PHE A 208 -0.57 -7.03 -16.48
C PHE A 208 0.29 -5.79 -16.18
N PRO A 209 0.37 -5.31 -14.92
CA PRO A 209 1.02 -4.05 -14.59
C PRO A 209 2.50 -3.98 -14.96
N ALA A 210 3.23 -5.09 -14.79
CA ALA A 210 4.66 -5.18 -15.10
C ALA A 210 4.95 -4.96 -16.59
N ILE A 211 4.16 -5.60 -17.47
CA ILE A 211 4.26 -5.46 -18.92
C ILE A 211 3.89 -4.03 -19.33
N ALA A 212 2.77 -3.51 -18.82
CA ALA A 212 2.33 -2.15 -19.12
C ALA A 212 3.37 -1.09 -18.71
N LEU A 213 4.05 -1.28 -17.57
CA LEU A 213 5.14 -0.42 -17.15
C LEU A 213 6.34 -0.51 -18.09
N ASN A 214 6.77 -1.72 -18.45
CA ASN A 214 7.91 -1.93 -19.33
C ASN A 214 7.71 -1.26 -20.70
N ASP A 215 6.52 -1.42 -21.29
CA ASP A 215 6.17 -0.78 -22.55
C ASP A 215 6.16 0.76 -22.44
N LEU A 216 5.61 1.28 -21.36
CA LEU A 216 5.59 2.72 -21.10
C LEU A 216 7.01 3.28 -20.92
N LEU A 217 7.88 2.59 -20.18
CA LEU A 217 9.28 2.97 -20.01
C LEU A 217 10.02 3.00 -21.35
N LYS A 218 9.92 1.94 -22.16
CA LYS A 218 10.53 1.89 -23.50
C LYS A 218 10.06 3.04 -24.39
N SER A 219 8.76 3.35 -24.37
CA SER A 219 8.21 4.48 -25.13
C SER A 219 8.75 5.84 -24.64
N LEU A 220 8.92 6.02 -23.34
CA LEU A 220 9.43 7.26 -22.75
C LEU A 220 10.94 7.42 -22.97
N GLU A 221 11.72 6.34 -22.91
CA GLU A 221 13.15 6.33 -23.22
C GLU A 221 13.39 6.77 -24.67
N GLY A 222 12.59 6.27 -25.62
CA GLY A 222 12.64 6.68 -27.02
C GLY A 222 12.16 8.11 -27.30
N LYS A 223 11.58 8.80 -26.31
CA LYS A 223 11.05 10.17 -26.41
C LYS A 223 11.50 11.04 -25.23
N ARG A 224 12.73 10.80 -24.74
CA ARG A 224 13.27 11.40 -23.52
C ARG A 224 13.16 12.93 -23.51
N GLU A 225 13.33 13.57 -24.67
CA GLU A 225 13.25 15.02 -24.85
C GLU A 225 11.87 15.61 -24.55
N ARG A 226 10.79 14.81 -24.63
CA ARG A 226 9.41 15.23 -24.37
C ARG A 226 8.93 14.92 -22.95
N VAL A 227 9.73 14.22 -22.16
CA VAL A 227 9.37 13.84 -20.79
C VAL A 227 9.11 15.06 -19.89
N PRO A 228 9.88 16.16 -19.97
CA PRO A 228 9.56 17.37 -19.22
C PRO A 228 8.17 17.93 -19.52
N ASP A 229 7.71 17.85 -20.77
CA ASP A 229 6.38 18.33 -21.17
C ASP A 229 5.27 17.50 -20.51
N LEU A 230 5.49 16.19 -20.32
CA LEU A 230 4.54 15.30 -19.63
C LEU A 230 4.37 15.66 -18.15
N LEU A 231 5.42 16.16 -17.49
CA LEU A 231 5.36 16.61 -16.10
C LEU A 231 4.47 17.84 -15.94
N ALA A 232 4.48 18.74 -16.92
CA ALA A 232 3.68 19.97 -16.92
C ALA A 232 2.19 19.73 -17.22
N MET A 233 1.80 18.53 -17.65
CA MET A 233 0.41 18.20 -17.95
C MET A 233 -0.42 18.02 -16.67
N SER A 234 -1.70 18.40 -16.74
CA SER A 234 -2.71 17.99 -15.75
C SER A 234 -2.88 16.47 -15.76
N ALA A 235 -3.51 15.91 -14.73
CA ALA A 235 -3.68 14.46 -14.64
C ALA A 235 -4.56 13.92 -15.79
N GLU A 236 -5.65 14.61 -16.14
CA GLU A 236 -6.49 14.25 -17.29
C GLU A 236 -5.70 14.28 -18.60
N ARG A 237 -4.89 15.33 -18.82
CA ARG A 237 -4.07 15.44 -20.03
C ARG A 237 -2.98 14.36 -20.09
N PHE A 238 -2.39 14.02 -18.95
CA PHE A 238 -1.40 12.94 -18.86
C PHE A 238 -2.02 11.60 -19.25
N VAL A 239 -3.16 11.25 -18.64
CA VAL A 239 -3.91 10.02 -18.95
C VAL A 239 -4.37 10.00 -20.41
N GLY A 240 -4.86 11.12 -20.92
CA GLY A 240 -5.25 11.28 -22.33
C GLY A 240 -4.07 11.09 -23.29
N ALA A 241 -2.88 11.58 -22.94
CA ALA A 241 -1.66 11.36 -23.72
C ALA A 241 -1.23 9.89 -23.71
N CYS A 242 -1.48 9.18 -22.61
CA CYS A 242 -1.31 7.73 -22.53
C CYS A 242 -2.43 6.95 -23.28
N ARG A 243 -3.52 7.61 -23.68
CA ARG A 243 -4.73 7.04 -24.33
C ARG A 243 -5.44 6.00 -23.47
N LEU A 244 -5.58 6.28 -22.18
CA LEU A 244 -6.08 5.30 -21.21
C LEU A 244 -7.39 5.75 -20.56
N ASP A 245 -8.27 4.79 -20.25
CA ASP A 245 -9.44 5.00 -19.39
C ASP A 245 -9.17 4.39 -18.01
N VAL A 246 -8.40 5.10 -17.19
CA VAL A 246 -8.00 4.64 -15.85
C VAL A 246 -9.13 4.76 -14.81
N LEU A 247 -10.12 5.63 -15.03
CA LEU A 247 -11.27 5.79 -14.13
C LEU A 247 -12.31 4.69 -14.37
N GLY A 248 -12.52 4.26 -15.61
CA GLY A 248 -13.30 3.06 -15.92
C GLY A 248 -12.74 1.82 -15.23
N ALA A 249 -11.40 1.65 -15.26
CA ALA A 249 -10.73 0.56 -14.55
C ALA A 249 -10.90 0.65 -13.02
N ALA A 250 -10.78 1.85 -12.43
CA ALA A 250 -10.97 2.04 -10.98
C ALA A 250 -12.40 1.69 -10.52
N ARG A 251 -13.42 2.10 -11.28
CA ARG A 251 -14.83 1.79 -10.98
C ARG A 251 -15.14 0.29 -11.04
N SER A 252 -14.42 -0.45 -11.88
CA SER A 252 -14.57 -1.91 -11.98
C SER A 252 -14.11 -2.66 -10.72
N ALA A 253 -13.23 -2.06 -9.89
CA ALA A 253 -12.77 -2.68 -8.64
C ALA A 253 -13.95 -2.94 -7.69
N ARG A 254 -14.88 -1.98 -7.57
CA ARG A 254 -16.12 -2.11 -6.78
C ARG A 254 -17.11 -3.12 -7.37
N GLN A 255 -17.10 -3.31 -8.68
CA GLN A 255 -18.05 -4.17 -9.41
C GLN A 255 -17.60 -5.64 -9.50
N THR A 256 -16.44 -5.99 -8.92
CA THR A 256 -15.93 -7.38 -8.92
C THR A 256 -16.91 -8.29 -8.16
N PRO A 257 -17.51 -9.29 -8.82
CA PRO A 257 -18.94 -9.56 -8.72
C PRO A 257 -19.45 -10.01 -7.35
N GLU A 258 -20.56 -9.38 -6.99
CA GLU A 258 -21.62 -9.73 -6.04
C GLU A 258 -22.37 -11.06 -6.40
N ALA A 259 -21.74 -11.96 -7.16
CA ALA A 259 -22.38 -13.17 -7.70
C ALA A 259 -22.42 -14.35 -6.71
N ASP A 260 -21.85 -14.21 -5.52
CA ASP A 260 -22.01 -15.16 -4.43
C ASP A 260 -22.81 -14.46 -3.32
N PRO A 261 -24.03 -14.90 -2.98
CA PRO A 261 -24.80 -14.38 -1.85
C PRO A 261 -24.07 -14.47 -0.50
N SER A 262 -22.98 -15.25 -0.41
CA SER A 262 -22.08 -15.26 0.75
C SER A 262 -21.04 -14.12 0.75
N ALA A 263 -20.88 -13.40 -0.36
CA ALA A 263 -19.98 -12.25 -0.52
C ALA A 263 -20.50 -10.96 0.16
N GLU A 264 -21.80 -10.90 0.53
CA GLU A 264 -22.37 -9.81 1.35
C GLU A 264 -21.67 -9.65 2.73
N LEU A 265 -20.77 -10.57 3.09
CA LEU A 265 -20.07 -10.60 4.38
C LEU A 265 -18.54 -10.66 4.29
N ASP A 266 -17.92 -10.40 3.13
CA ASP A 266 -16.46 -10.34 3.04
C ASP A 266 -15.93 -9.13 3.84
N PRO A 267 -15.24 -9.36 4.99
CA PRO A 267 -14.77 -8.28 5.85
C PRO A 267 -13.81 -7.35 5.12
N TRP A 268 -13.14 -7.83 4.06
CA TRP A 268 -12.26 -7.03 3.21
C TRP A 268 -13.02 -5.95 2.44
N THR A 269 -14.06 -6.34 1.73
CA THR A 269 -14.89 -5.42 0.94
C THR A 269 -15.60 -4.43 1.85
N HIS A 270 -16.12 -4.88 3.00
CA HIS A 270 -16.72 -3.99 4.00
C HIS A 270 -15.68 -3.02 4.60
N ALA A 271 -14.46 -3.48 4.89
CA ALA A 271 -13.40 -2.64 5.45
C ALA A 271 -13.02 -1.49 4.51
N LEU A 272 -12.94 -1.76 3.21
CA LEU A 272 -12.60 -0.75 2.21
C LEU A 272 -13.78 0.14 1.79
N GLY A 273 -15.02 -0.23 2.13
CA GLY A 273 -16.25 0.46 1.70
C GLY A 273 -16.23 1.97 1.92
N SER A 274 -15.83 2.44 3.11
CA SER A 274 -15.76 3.87 3.40
C SER A 274 -14.74 4.63 2.54
N PHE A 275 -13.68 3.95 2.06
CA PHE A 275 -12.70 4.56 1.17
C PHE A 275 -13.21 4.66 -0.27
N PHE A 276 -13.93 3.63 -0.73
CA PHE A 276 -14.65 3.69 -2.01
C PHE A 276 -15.63 4.87 -2.03
N ASP A 277 -16.45 5.02 -0.99
CA ASP A 277 -17.46 6.08 -0.92
C ASP A 277 -16.83 7.48 -0.96
N ARG A 278 -15.73 7.69 -0.21
CA ARG A 278 -15.03 8.98 -0.24
C ARG A 278 -14.38 9.27 -1.59
N TYR A 279 -13.84 8.25 -2.28
CA TYR A 279 -13.23 8.42 -3.60
C TYR A 279 -14.27 8.75 -4.67
N GLU A 280 -15.42 8.07 -4.64
CA GLU A 280 -16.53 8.32 -5.57
C GLU A 280 -17.18 9.70 -5.34
N ALA A 281 -17.14 10.22 -4.11
CA ALA A 281 -17.68 11.54 -3.76
C ALA A 281 -16.86 12.73 -4.29
N LEU A 282 -15.67 12.53 -4.86
CA LEU A 282 -14.88 13.63 -5.43
C LEU A 282 -15.60 14.28 -6.63
N ASP A 283 -15.61 15.61 -6.71
CA ASP A 283 -16.47 16.34 -7.66
C ASP A 283 -16.01 16.30 -9.13
N SER A 284 -14.77 15.91 -9.43
CA SER A 284 -14.23 15.89 -10.81
C SER A 284 -13.30 14.72 -11.12
N ASP A 285 -13.16 14.39 -12.40
CA ASP A 285 -12.25 13.35 -12.88
C ASP A 285 -10.79 13.73 -12.63
N GLU A 286 -10.38 14.98 -12.89
CA GLU A 286 -9.07 15.50 -12.48
C GLU A 286 -8.81 15.29 -10.99
N ALA A 287 -9.76 15.58 -10.09
CA ALA A 287 -9.57 15.36 -8.66
C ALA A 287 -9.38 13.88 -8.31
N ARG A 288 -10.17 12.98 -8.94
CA ARG A 288 -10.02 11.53 -8.78
C ARG A 288 -8.67 11.01 -9.29
N LEU A 289 -8.20 11.54 -10.41
CA LEU A 289 -6.91 11.16 -10.98
C LEU A 289 -5.74 11.68 -10.14
N GLN A 290 -5.83 12.91 -9.63
CA GLN A 290 -4.83 13.45 -8.71
C GLN A 290 -4.77 12.66 -7.41
N ALA A 291 -5.91 12.30 -6.84
CA ALA A 291 -5.98 11.45 -5.64
C ALA A 291 -5.41 10.04 -5.87
N MET A 292 -5.48 9.53 -7.09
CA MET A 292 -4.89 8.24 -7.48
C MET A 292 -3.37 8.34 -7.69
N PHE A 293 -2.88 9.42 -8.30
CA PHE A 293 -1.45 9.64 -8.55
C PHE A 293 -0.69 10.04 -7.30
N HIS A 294 -1.30 10.87 -6.46
CA HIS A 294 -0.66 11.50 -5.32
C HIS A 294 -1.57 11.44 -4.07
N PRO A 295 -1.94 10.23 -3.60
CA PRO A 295 -2.94 10.05 -2.54
C PRO A 295 -2.57 10.71 -1.21
N MET A 296 -1.28 11.01 -1.00
CA MET A 296 -0.76 11.61 0.24
C MET A 296 -0.27 13.06 0.05
N LYS A 297 -0.41 13.65 -1.15
CA LYS A 297 0.10 15.00 -1.45
C LYS A 297 -0.91 16.07 -1.05
N ALA A 298 -0.47 17.04 -0.24
CA ALA A 298 -1.28 18.19 0.14
C ALA A 298 -1.42 19.21 -1.01
N THR A 299 -2.57 19.86 -1.11
CA THR A 299 -2.78 21.02 -1.99
C THR A 299 -2.15 22.29 -1.39
N PRO A 300 -1.65 23.25 -2.19
CA PRO A 300 -0.66 24.24 -1.75
C PRO A 300 -1.15 25.37 -0.83
N GLU A 301 -2.46 25.51 -0.55
CA GLU A 301 -3.01 26.80 -0.10
C GLU A 301 -3.43 26.90 1.38
N THR A 302 -3.20 25.88 2.21
CA THR A 302 -3.49 25.96 3.65
C THR A 302 -2.47 25.17 4.48
N ALA A 303 -2.30 25.56 5.75
CA ALA A 303 -1.52 24.87 6.78
C ALA A 303 -1.57 23.34 6.62
N PRO A 304 -0.51 22.58 7.02
CA PRO A 304 -0.43 21.14 6.79
C PRO A 304 -1.72 20.47 7.25
N HIS A 305 -2.55 20.12 6.27
CA HIS A 305 -3.93 19.75 6.53
C HIS A 305 -3.94 18.26 6.88
N PRO A 306 -4.72 17.80 7.86
CA PRO A 306 -5.11 16.39 7.99
C PRO A 306 -5.97 15.90 6.79
N ALA A 307 -5.76 16.43 5.57
CA ALA A 307 -6.45 16.15 4.30
C ALA A 307 -5.57 15.46 3.25
N SER A 308 -4.38 15.00 3.59
CA SER A 308 -3.80 13.81 2.95
C SER A 308 -4.61 12.53 3.29
N SER A 309 -5.91 12.66 3.60
CA SER A 309 -6.69 11.73 4.43
C SER A 309 -7.72 10.90 3.70
N LEU A 310 -7.84 11.06 2.38
CA LEU A 310 -8.77 10.24 1.60
C LEU A 310 -8.50 8.76 1.85
N PHE A 311 -7.22 8.38 1.72
CA PHE A 311 -6.71 7.03 1.93
C PHE A 311 -5.80 6.90 3.16
N CYS A 312 -5.67 7.94 3.98
CA CYS A 312 -4.90 7.82 5.22
C CYS A 312 -5.49 6.70 6.09
N PRO A 313 -4.65 5.80 6.63
CA PRO A 313 -5.12 4.80 7.55
C PRO A 313 -5.81 5.48 8.73
N VAL A 314 -6.86 4.81 9.18
CA VAL A 314 -7.74 5.31 10.21
C VAL A 314 -7.08 5.26 11.61
N TRP A 315 -6.18 4.29 11.79
CA TRP A 315 -5.42 4.06 13.00
C TRP A 315 -3.96 3.78 12.64
N GLY A 316 -3.03 4.18 13.50
CA GLY A 316 -1.62 3.79 13.46
C GLY A 316 -1.32 2.77 14.55
N LEU A 317 -0.52 1.74 14.26
CA LEU A 317 0.01 0.79 15.25
C LEU A 317 1.52 0.78 15.09
N PHE A 318 2.22 1.46 15.98
CA PHE A 318 3.66 1.66 15.89
C PHE A 318 4.43 0.43 16.37
N SER A 319 5.71 0.37 16.02
CA SER A 319 6.62 -0.74 16.34
C SER A 319 6.80 -0.99 17.84
N ASP A 320 6.54 0.01 18.67
CA ASP A 320 6.54 -0.08 20.14
C ASP A 320 5.19 -0.57 20.72
N GLY A 321 4.22 -0.86 19.85
CA GLY A 321 2.87 -1.30 20.22
C GLY A 321 1.91 -0.15 20.53
N GLN A 322 2.33 1.11 20.39
CA GLN A 322 1.42 2.25 20.58
C GLN A 322 0.39 2.34 19.45
N VAL A 323 -0.81 2.77 19.81
CA VAL A 323 -1.89 3.03 18.85
C VAL A 323 -2.23 4.50 18.84
N ALA A 324 -2.26 5.09 17.64
CA ALA A 324 -2.78 6.42 17.42
C ALA A 324 -4.11 6.35 16.66
N ASP A 325 -5.10 7.11 17.13
CA ASP A 325 -6.22 7.50 16.29
C ASP A 325 -5.71 8.56 15.30
N LEU A 326 -5.78 8.25 14.01
CA LEU A 326 -5.33 9.14 12.95
C LEU A 326 -6.50 9.91 12.32
N ARG A 327 -7.74 9.70 12.80
CA ARG A 327 -8.92 10.47 12.36
C ARG A 327 -9.16 11.71 13.21
N PRO A 328 -9.64 12.80 12.60
CA PRO A 328 -10.41 13.80 13.33
C PRO A 328 -11.84 13.28 13.57
N GLY A 329 -12.17 12.87 14.80
CA GLY A 329 -13.55 12.56 15.24
C GLY A 329 -13.72 11.19 15.92
N PRO A 330 -14.85 10.93 16.61
CA PRO A 330 -15.06 9.70 17.36
C PRO A 330 -15.16 8.50 16.41
N GLY A 331 -14.08 7.72 16.32
CA GLY A 331 -14.05 6.48 15.56
C GLY A 331 -14.92 5.39 16.17
N ASN A 332 -15.64 4.63 15.34
CA ASN A 332 -16.36 3.45 15.79
C ASN A 332 -15.36 2.33 16.15
N LEU A 333 -15.19 2.07 17.46
CA LEU A 333 -14.35 0.99 17.98
C LEU A 333 -14.74 -0.40 17.43
N SER A 334 -16.01 -0.60 17.05
CA SER A 334 -16.44 -1.85 16.42
C SER A 334 -15.84 -2.04 15.03
N ASP A 335 -15.66 -0.99 14.25
CA ASP A 335 -15.06 -1.09 12.92
C ASP A 335 -13.55 -1.36 13.06
N PHE A 336 -12.90 -0.68 14.01
CA PHE A 336 -11.50 -0.93 14.33
C PHE A 336 -11.23 -2.36 14.80
N ALA A 337 -12.09 -2.91 15.68
CA ALA A 337 -11.98 -4.29 16.13
C ALA A 337 -12.12 -5.31 14.98
N ARG A 338 -13.01 -5.05 14.01
CA ARG A 338 -13.16 -5.88 12.80
C ARG A 338 -11.92 -5.81 11.91
N TRP A 339 -11.36 -4.60 11.77
CA TRP A 339 -10.12 -4.35 11.05
C TRP A 339 -8.94 -5.14 11.64
N ILE A 340 -8.71 -5.04 12.96
CA ILE A 340 -7.64 -5.77 13.66
C ILE A 340 -7.86 -7.29 13.58
N THR A 341 -9.10 -7.76 13.75
CA THR A 341 -9.41 -9.20 13.66
C THR A 341 -9.10 -9.73 12.24
N SER A 342 -9.46 -8.99 11.20
CA SER A 342 -9.16 -9.37 9.82
C SER A 342 -7.65 -9.39 9.55
N ALA A 343 -6.90 -8.44 10.12
CA ALA A 343 -5.45 -8.42 10.05
C ALA A 343 -4.78 -9.61 10.77
N LEU A 344 -5.30 -9.98 11.95
CA LEU A 344 -4.83 -11.14 12.71
C LEU A 344 -5.12 -12.46 11.99
N ASP A 345 -6.35 -12.64 11.48
CA ASP A 345 -6.74 -13.82 10.68
C ASP A 345 -5.86 -13.96 9.42
N LEU A 346 -5.59 -12.83 8.75
CA LEU A 346 -4.69 -12.80 7.60
C LEU A 346 -3.27 -13.18 7.99
N SER A 347 -2.74 -12.59 9.07
CA SER A 347 -1.40 -12.92 9.56
C SER A 347 -1.25 -14.40 9.93
N ASP A 348 -2.23 -14.98 10.63
CA ASP A 348 -2.21 -16.39 11.02
C ASP A 348 -2.32 -17.32 9.82
N GLY A 349 -3.23 -17.01 8.90
CA GLY A 349 -3.38 -17.75 7.65
C GLY A 349 -2.10 -17.73 6.81
N LEU A 350 -1.50 -16.55 6.65
CA LEU A 350 -0.25 -16.39 5.91
C LEU A 350 0.91 -17.13 6.58
N ALA A 351 1.01 -17.09 7.91
CA ALA A 351 2.02 -17.84 8.65
C ALA A 351 1.85 -19.35 8.43
N TRP A 352 0.63 -19.88 8.56
CA TRP A 352 0.32 -21.29 8.29
C TRP A 352 0.67 -21.69 6.85
N LEU A 353 0.43 -20.81 5.88
CA LEU A 353 0.80 -21.03 4.48
C LEU A 353 2.32 -20.99 4.26
N GLY A 354 3.05 -20.18 5.05
CA GLY A 354 4.50 -19.95 4.93
C GLY A 354 5.40 -21.01 5.58
N GLU A 355 4.87 -21.92 6.40
CA GLU A 355 5.63 -22.97 7.09
C GLU A 355 6.31 -24.01 6.17
N ALA A 356 6.06 -23.97 4.85
CA ALA A 356 6.62 -24.90 3.87
C ALA A 356 8.10 -24.65 3.48
N ARG A 357 8.80 -23.72 4.15
CA ARG A 357 10.23 -23.41 3.88
C ARG A 357 11.22 -24.03 4.88
N ARG A 358 10.79 -24.95 5.76
CA ARG A 358 11.68 -25.63 6.72
C ARG A 358 11.75 -27.13 6.46
#